data_AF-A0A357VQW6-F1
#
_entry.id   AF-A0A357VQW6-F1
#
_cell.length_a   1.000
_cell.length_b   1.000
_cell.length_c   1.000
_cell.angle_alpha   90.00
_cell.angle_beta   90.00
_cell.angle_gamma   90.00
#
_symmetry.space_group_name_H-M   'P 1'
#
loop_
_entity.id
_entity.type
_entity.pdbx_description
1 polymer ?
#
loop_
_entity_poly.entity_id
_entity_poly.type
_entity_poly.pdbx_seq_one_letter_code
_entity_poly.pdbx_strand_id
1 'polypeptide(L)' 'MNIENLRAFYKTVYYKSISSAAKELYLSQPAISQQIKALEKDL' A
#
# COMPACT_ATOMS: atom_id res chain seq x y z
N MET A 1 -14.19 0.50 0.35
CA MET A 1 -13.09 1.39 -0.10
C MET A 1 -12.49 2.16 1.08
N ASN A 2 -11.34 1.69 1.58
CA ASN A 2 -10.60 2.31 2.69
C ASN A 2 -9.51 3.27 2.17
N ILE A 3 -9.43 4.48 2.71
CA ILE A 3 -8.48 5.52 2.25
C ILE A 3 -7.02 5.16 2.50
N GLU A 4 -6.72 4.41 3.55
CA GLU A 4 -5.36 3.94 3.83
C GLU A 4 -4.92 2.89 2.81
N ASN A 5 -5.83 2.02 2.37
CA ASN A 5 -5.54 1.07 1.29
C ASN A 5 -5.22 1.80 -0.02
N LEU A 6 -5.95 2.89 -0.33
CA LEU A 6 -5.67 3.73 -1.49
C LEU A 6 -4.33 4.46 -1.36
N ARG A 7 -3.99 4.94 -0.16
CA ARG A 7 -2.69 5.58 0.12
C ARG A 7 -1.53 4.60 -0.05
N ALA A 8 -1.66 3.37 0.44
CA ALA A 8 -0.67 2.30 0.26
C ALA A 8 -0.43 1.98 -1.22
N PHE A 9 -1.52 1.87 -2.00
CA PHE A 9 -1.44 1.70 -3.44
C PHE A 9 -0.75 2.88 -4.13
N TYR A 10 -1.20 4.11 -3.86
CA TYR A 10 -0.64 5.33 -4.44
C TYR A 10 0.88 5.46 -4.18
N LYS A 11 1.33 5.27 -2.93
CA LYS A 11 2.75 5.35 -2.58
C LYS A 11 3.57 4.23 -3.23
N THR A 12 3.02 3.02 -3.34
CA THR A 12 3.69 1.89 -4.01
C THR A 12 3.93 2.19 -5.49
N VAL A 13 2.93 2.77 -6.18
CA VAL A 13 3.07 3.20 -7.57
C VAL A 13 4.06 4.37 -7.70
N TYR A 14 3.95 5.39 -6.83
CA TYR A 14 4.83 6.56 -6.83
C TYR A 14 6.31 6.17 -6.70
N TYR A 15 6.64 5.28 -5.76
CA TYR A 15 8.01 4.81 -5.55
C TYR A 15 8.42 3.63 -6.43
N LYS A 16 7.48 3.05 -7.19
CA LYS A 16 7.68 1.80 -7.96
C LYS A 16 8.25 0.67 -7.10
N SER A 17 7.94 0.64 -5.81
CA SER A 17 8.54 -0.26 -4.82
C SER A 17 7.71 -0.36 -3.55
N ILE A 18 7.33 -1.59 -3.19
CA ILE A 18 6.64 -1.91 -1.92
C ILE A 18 7.55 -1.59 -0.73
N SER A 19 8.83 -1.96 -0.82
CA SER A 19 9.83 -1.69 0.21
C SER A 19 9.99 -0.20 0.51
N SER A 20 9.99 0.64 -0.53
CA SER A 20 10.11 2.09 -0.38
C SER A 20 8.83 2.71 0.18
N ALA A 21 7.65 2.26 -0.28
CA ALA A 21 6.37 2.69 0.26
C ALA A 21 6.18 2.31 1.73
N ALA A 22 6.61 1.11 2.12
CA ALA A 22 6.58 0.65 3.50
C ALA A 22 7.44 1.53 4.41
N LYS A 23 8.66 1.88 3.98
CA LYS A 23 9.54 2.81 4.70
C LYS A 23 8.93 4.21 4.85
N GLU A 24 8.37 4.75 3.77
CA GLU A 24 7.70 6.06 3.77
C GLU A 24 6.51 6.09 4.75
N LEU A 25 5.71 5.03 4.75
CA LEU A 25 4.48 4.96 5.53
C LEU A 25 4.69 4.44 6.95
N TYR A 26 5.94 4.18 7.36
CA TYR A 26 6.29 3.59 8.66
C TYR A 26 5.58 2.25 8.92
N LEU A 27 5.45 1.44 7.87
CA LEU A 27 4.79 0.13 7.89
C LEU A 27 5.77 -0.97 7.48
N SER A 28 5.39 -2.22 7.76
CA SER A 28 6.09 -3.38 7.22
C SER A 28 5.68 -3.63 5.75
N GLN A 29 6.56 -4.25 4.96
CA GLN A 29 6.23 -4.62 3.57
C GLN A 29 4.98 -5.53 3.48
N PRO A 30 4.80 -6.55 4.35
CA PRO A 30 3.59 -7.37 4.33
C PRO A 30 2.30 -6.56 4.59
N ALA A 31 2.34 -5.55 5.45
CA ALA A 31 1.19 -4.69 5.73
C ALA A 31 0.76 -3.90 4.48
N ILE A 32 1.72 -3.36 3.71
CA ILE A 32 1.44 -2.70 2.43
C ILE A 32 0.80 -3.68 1.44
N SER A 33 1.38 -4.88 1.28
CA SER A 33 0.82 -5.89 0.38
C SER A 33 -0.60 -6.31 0.76
N GLN A 34 -0.89 -6.43 2.06
CA GLN A 34 -2.23 -6.75 2.55
C GLN A 34 -3.24 -5.63 2.29
N GLN A 35 -2.83 -4.37 2.46
CA GLN A 35 -3.67 -3.21 2.18
C GLN A 35 -4.02 -3.09 0.70
N ILE A 36 -3.04 -3.34 -0.20
CA ILE A 36 -3.29 -3.37 -1.65
C ILE A 36 -4.24 -4.50 -2.02
N LYS A 37 -4.03 -5.71 -1.48
CA LYS A 37 -4.94 -6.84 -1.71
C LYS A 37 -6.37 -6.56 -1.21
N ALA A 38 -6.49 -5.86 -0.10
CA ALA A 38 -7.80 -5.43 0.42
C ALA A 38 -8.45 -4.38 -0.48
N LEU A 39 -7.67 -3.47 -1.09
CA LEU A 39 -8.17 -2.53 -2.09
C LEU A 39 -8.71 -3.26 -3.33
N GLU A 40 -7.97 -4.25 -3.84
CA GLU A 40 -8.34 -5.04 -5.01
C GLU A 40 -9.63 -5.85 -4.79
N LYS A 41 -9.92 -6.26 -3.56
CA LYS A 41 -11.15 -6.99 -3.21
C LYS A 41 -12.37 -6.07 -3.10
N ASP A 42 -12.15 -4.80 -2.77
CA ASP A 42 -13.19 -3.79 -2.59
C ASP A 42 -13.69 -3.21 -3.94
N LEU A 43 -12.99 -3.48 -5.05
CA LEU A 43 -13.29 -3.00 -6.41
C LEU A 43 -13.74 -4.16 -7.31
#